data_AF-A0A661EB75-F1
#
_entry.id   AF-A0A661EB75-F1
#
_cell.length_a   1.000
_cell.length_b   1.000
_cell.length_c   1.000
_cell.angle_alpha   90.00
_cell.angle_beta   90.00
_cell.angle_gamma   90.00
#
_symmetry.space_group_name_H-M   'P 1'
#
loop_
_entity.id
_entity.type
_entity.pdbx_description
1 polymer ?
#
loop_
_entity_poly.entity_id
_entity_poly.type
_entity_poly.pdbx_seq_one_letter_code
_entity_poly.pdbx_strand_id
1 'polypeptide(L)' 'MGYKAFTDRITVVGSRQPTGAHLLDQLCSRHDIDHRLIPIRRLPTNGMVERFNGRIAEVLATTRFKSAED' A
#
# COMPACT_ATOMS: atom_id res chain seq x y z
N MET A 1 -4.98 12.54 17.49
CA MET A 1 -6.09 11.99 16.67
C MET A 1 -5.56 11.79 15.25
N GLY A 2 -5.05 10.61 14.91
CA GLY A 2 -4.36 10.36 13.64
C GLY A 2 -5.22 9.57 12.66
N TYR A 3 -5.25 9.99 11.40
CA TYR A 3 -5.88 9.25 10.31
C TYR A 3 -4.94 8.13 9.86
N LYS A 4 -5.42 6.89 9.87
CA LYS A 4 -4.74 5.71 9.31
C LYS A 4 -5.60 5.21 8.15
N ALA A 5 -5.06 5.23 6.94
CA ALA A 5 -5.73 4.73 5.75
C ALA A 5 -4.93 3.57 5.18
N PHE A 6 -5.64 2.59 4.62
CA PHE A 6 -5.05 1.44 3.95
C PHE A 6 -4.32 1.82 2.65
N THR A 7 -4.68 2.96 2.05
CA THR A 7 -4.06 3.50 0.84
C THR A 7 -3.81 5.00 1.01
N ASP A 8 -2.82 5.55 0.32
CA ASP A 8 -2.52 7.00 0.32
C ASP A 8 -3.67 7.88 -0.23
N ARG A 9 -4.71 7.27 -0.82
CA ARG A 9 -5.97 7.93 -1.13
C ARG A 9 -6.76 8.21 0.16
N ILE A 10 -6.67 9.44 0.63
CA ILE A 10 -7.50 9.97 1.70
C ILE A 10 -8.94 10.10 1.18
N THR A 11 -9.83 9.17 1.53
CA THR A 11 -11.27 9.34 1.29
C THR A 11 -11.85 10.36 2.27
N VAL A 12 -12.53 11.39 1.76
CA VAL A 12 -13.10 12.52 2.53
C VAL A 12 -14.33 12.13 3.37
N VAL A 13 -14.77 10.87 3.35
CA VAL A 13 -15.92 10.41 4.14
C VAL A 13 -15.45 9.66 5.37
N GLY A 14 -15.41 10.37 6.50
CA GLY A 14 -15.41 9.83 7.86
C GLY A 14 -14.21 8.97 8.21
N SER A 15 -13.36 9.44 9.12
CA SER A 15 -12.31 8.68 9.80
C SER A 15 -12.85 7.34 10.34
N ARG A 16 -12.82 6.27 9.53
CA ARG A 16 -13.15 4.93 10.02
C ARG A 16 -12.03 4.55 10.96
N GLN A 17 -12.37 4.42 12.23
CA GLN A 17 -11.49 3.72 13.15
C GLN A 17 -11.24 2.32 12.57
N PRO A 18 -10.01 1.81 12.62
CA PRO A 18 -9.71 0.46 12.13
C PRO A 18 -10.57 -0.52 12.91
N THR A 19 -11.53 -1.15 12.22
CA THR A 19 -12.50 -2.05 12.84
C THR A 19 -11.92 -3.44 13.11
N GLY A 20 -10.73 -3.75 12.58
CA GLY A 20 -10.13 -5.09 12.59
C GLY A 20 -10.90 -6.14 11.77
N ALA A 21 -12.06 -5.77 11.21
CA ALA A 21 -12.91 -6.64 10.41
C ALA A 21 -12.56 -6.60 8.91
N HIS A 22 -11.56 -5.82 8.51
CA HIS A 22 -11.14 -5.76 7.12
C HIS A 22 -10.61 -7.13 6.69
N LEU A 23 -10.97 -7.60 5.50
CA LEU A 23 -10.59 -8.94 5.01
C LEU A 23 -9.07 -9.15 5.03
N LEU A 24 -8.30 -8.09 4.76
CA LEU A 24 -6.85 -8.15 4.86
C LEU A 24 -6.35 -8.32 6.29
N ASP A 25 -6.96 -7.63 7.28
CA ASP A 25 -6.55 -7.76 8.68
C ASP A 25 -6.77 -9.20 9.17
N GLN A 26 -7.91 -9.80 8.80
CA GLN A 26 -8.22 -11.19 9.12
C GLN A 26 -7.25 -12.17 8.43
N LEU A 27 -6.87 -11.89 7.18
CA LEU A 27 -5.92 -12.70 6.45
C LEU A 27 -4.50 -12.59 7.05
N CYS A 28 -4.06 -11.37 7.38
CA CYS A 28 -2.80 -11.15 8.08
C CYS A 28 -2.79 -11.89 9.43
N SER A 29 -3.86 -11.78 10.22
CA SER A 29 -4.00 -12.51 11.49
C SER A 29 -3.95 -14.03 11.32
N ARG A 30 -4.59 -14.58 10.27
CA ARG A 30 -4.55 -16.02 9.98
C ARG A 30 -3.14 -16.52 9.66
N HIS A 31 -2.30 -15.67 9.05
CA HIS A 31 -0.95 -16.02 8.63
C HIS A 31 0.14 -15.48 9.56
N ASP A 32 -0.23 -15.01 10.75
CA ASP A 32 0.70 -14.42 11.74
C ASP A 32 1.54 -13.26 11.17
N ILE A 33 0.91 -12.42 10.34
CA ILE A 33 1.54 -11.24 9.73
C ILE A 33 1.18 -10.01 10.55
N ASP A 34 2.19 -9.33 11.08
CA ASP A 34 2.02 -8.04 11.75
C ASP A 34 1.65 -6.94 10.74
N HIS A 35 0.39 -6.52 10.77
CA HIS A 35 -0.13 -5.50 9.87
C HIS A 35 -0.05 -4.11 10.49
N ARG A 36 0.84 -3.26 9.95
CA ARG A 36 1.06 -1.88 10.41
C ARG A 36 0.67 -0.86 9.35
N LEU A 37 -0.11 0.13 9.76
CA LEU A 37 -0.44 1.30 8.93
C LEU A 37 0.40 2.51 9.34
N ILE A 38 0.91 3.23 8.34
CA ILE A 38 1.63 4.49 8.54
C ILE A 38 0.65 5.66 8.71
N PRO A 39 1.04 6.73 9.42
CA PRO A 39 0.24 7.96 9.45
C PRO A 39 0.10 8.57 8.06
N ILE A 40 -1.10 9.04 7.73
CA ILE A 40 -1.36 9.75 6.47
C ILE A 40 -0.44 10.98 6.34
N ARG A 41 0.08 11.21 5.12
CA ARG A 41 1.02 12.31 4.77
C ARG A 41 2.43 12.18 5.36
N ARG A 42 2.85 11.00 5.81
CA ARG A 42 4.26 10.72 6.14
C ARG A 42 4.99 10.18 4.91
N LEU A 43 5.29 11.08 3.98
CA LEU A 43 5.95 10.79 2.69
C LEU A 43 7.21 9.91 2.79
N PRO A 44 8.10 10.05 3.80
CA PRO A 44 9.33 9.25 3.82
C PRO A 44 9.10 7.75 4.06
N THR A 45 7.97 7.35 4.63
CA THR A 45 7.80 5.97 5.13
C THR A 45 7.53 4.96 4.00
N ASN A 46 6.94 5.40 2.89
CA ASN A 46 6.77 4.57 1.69
C ASN A 46 7.89 4.76 0.65
N GLY A 47 8.90 5.59 0.92
CA GLY A 47 9.89 5.99 -0.08
C GLY A 47 10.69 4.84 -0.71
N MET A 48 10.90 3.72 0.01
CA MET A 48 11.52 2.52 -0.59
C MET A 48 10.63 1.87 -1.66
N VAL A 49 9.34 1.72 -1.35
CA VAL A 49 8.34 1.14 -2.26
C VAL A 49 8.13 2.07 -3.45
N GLU A 50 8.05 3.38 -3.21
CA GLU A 50 7.92 4.39 -4.27
C GLU A 50 9.10 4.35 -5.25
N ARG A 51 10.35 4.27 -4.73
CA ARG A 51 11.54 4.13 -5.59
C ARG A 51 11.54 2.82 -6.38
N PHE A 52 11.13 1.72 -5.74
CA PHE A 52 11.03 0.43 -6.41
C PHE A 52 10.01 0.47 -7.55
N ASN A 53 8.83 1.05 -7.31
CA ASN A 53 7.81 1.25 -8.34
C ASN A 53 8.31 2.16 -9.47
N GLY A 54 9.09 3.20 -9.16
CA GLY A 54 9.74 4.04 -10.16
C GLY A 54 10.69 3.26 -11.07
N ARG A 55 11.50 2.34 -10.51
CA ARG A 55 12.38 1.46 -11.29
C ARG A 55 11.59 0.50 -12.18
N ILE A 56 10.48 -0.06 -11.69
CA ILE A 56 9.58 -0.89 -12.52
C ILE A 56 9.06 -0.07 -13.70
N ALA A 57 8.61 1.18 -13.46
CA ALA A 57 8.10 2.04 -14.52
C ALA A 57 9.17 2.34 -15.60
N GLU A 58 10.42 2.55 -15.20
CA GLU A 58 11.55 2.71 -16.13
C GLU A 58 11.78 1.46 -16.99
N VAL A 59 11.76 0.27 -16.38
CA VAL A 59 11.89 -1.01 -17.10
C VAL A 59 10.75 -1.18 -18.09
N LEU A 60 9.51 -0.93 -17.67
CA LEU A 60 8.34 -1.02 -18.55
C LEU A 60 8.37 -0.01 -19.70
N ALA A 61 8.97 1.17 -19.50
CA ALA A 61 9.09 2.18 -20.54
C ALA A 61 10.17 1.84 -21.57
N THR A 62 11.21 1.10 -21.17
CA THR A 62 12.38 0.79 -22.01
C THR A 62 12.33 -0.60 -22.62
N THR A 63 11.48 -1.48 -22.10
CA THR A 63 11.40 -2.89 -22.49
C THR A 63 10.02 -3.21 -23.08
N ARG A 64 9.98 -3.85 -24.25
CA ARG A 64 8.73 -4.32 -24.86
C ARG A 64 8.51 -5.80 -24.55
N PHE A 65 7.56 -6.05 -23.67
CA PHE A 65 7.05 -7.38 -23.37
C PHE A 65 6.02 -7.79 -24.42
N LYS A 66 6.00 -9.06 -24.83
CA LYS A 66 5.04 -9.60 -25.80
C LYS A 66 3.81 -10.19 -25.10
N SER A 67 3.99 -10.65 -23.87
CA SER A 67 2.97 -11.30 -23.06
C SER A 67 3.19 -11.01 -21.56
N ALA A 68 2.28 -11.48 -20.70
CA ALA A 68 2.43 -11.32 -19.26
C ALA A 68 3.39 -12.37 -18.65
N GLU A 69 3.69 -13.41 -19.41
CA GLU A 69 4.57 -14.52 -19.08
C GLU A 69 6.05 -14.22 -19.37
N ASP A 70 6.36 -13.16 -20.12
CA ASP A 70 7.72 -12.66 -20.38
C ASP A 70 8.30 -11.95 -19.15
#